data_AF-A0A6G3WQS5-F1
#
_entry.id   AF-A0A6G3WQS5-F1
#
_cell.length_a   1.000
_cell.length_b   1.000
_cell.length_c   1.000
_cell.angle_alpha   90.00
_cell.angle_beta   90.00
_cell.angle_gamma   90.00
#
_symmetry.space_group_name_H-M   'P 1'
#
loop_
_entity.id
_entity.type
_entity.pdbx_description
1 polymer ?
#
loop_
_entity_poly.entity_id
_entity_poly.type
_entity_poly.pdbx_seq_one_letter_code
_entity_poly.pdbx_strand_id
1 'polypeptide(L)' 'SVVHRNDLPPFGSRVPYVAAVVDLAEGPRMMTEIVECAHDDLRIGMGLTVSFRGGGGAAEDGEAVAVFR' A
#
# COMPACT_ATOMS: atom_id res chain seq x y z
N SER A 1 2.77 -7.23 -6.82
CA SER A 1 1.67 -7.91 -7.53
C SER A 1 0.57 -6.91 -7.78
N VAL A 2 0.02 -6.83 -8.99
CA VAL A 2 -1.14 -5.96 -9.27
C VAL A 2 -2.42 -6.76 -9.01
N VAL A 3 -3.24 -6.30 -8.08
CA VAL A 3 -4.51 -6.91 -7.73
C VAL A 3 -5.60 -6.27 -8.57
N HIS A 4 -6.20 -7.03 -9.48
CA HIS A 4 -7.27 -6.57 -10.36
C HIS A 4 -8.69 -6.90 -9.86
N ARG A 5 -8.81 -7.78 -8.87
CA ARG A 5 -10.10 -8.19 -8.29
C ARG A 5 -9.94 -8.49 -6.81
N ASN A 6 -10.74 -7.81 -5.99
CA ASN A 6 -10.91 -8.04 -4.56
C ASN A 6 -12.29 -7.53 -4.19
N ASP A 7 -13.17 -8.34 -3.65
CA ASP A 7 -14.55 -7.98 -3.31
C ASP A 7 -14.75 -7.69 -1.82
N LEU A 8 -13.71 -7.89 -1.00
CA LEU A 8 -13.74 -7.56 0.41
C LEU A 8 -13.71 -6.03 0.61
N PRO A 9 -14.66 -5.44 1.33
CA PRO A 9 -14.52 -4.07 1.80
C PRO A 9 -13.28 -3.94 2.70
N PRO A 10 -12.50 -2.84 2.60
CA PRO A 10 -12.66 -1.67 1.73
C PRO A 10 -11.88 -1.75 0.40
N PHE A 11 -11.45 -2.94 -0.04
CA PHE A 11 -10.52 -3.13 -1.15
C PHE A 11 -11.17 -3.16 -2.53
N GLY A 12 -12.45 -3.49 -2.62
CA GLY A 12 -13.13 -3.56 -3.92
C GLY A 12 -13.26 -2.25 -4.68
N SER A 13 -13.27 -1.11 -3.97
CA SER A 13 -13.19 0.20 -4.60
C SER A 13 -11.76 0.66 -4.94
N ARG A 14 -10.73 -0.14 -4.57
CA ARG A 14 -9.31 0.21 -4.76
C ARG A 14 -8.65 -0.52 -5.91
N VAL A 15 -9.34 -1.47 -6.56
CA VAL A 15 -8.76 -2.19 -7.69
C VAL A 15 -8.72 -1.29 -8.94
N PRO A 16 -7.64 -1.34 -9.75
CA PRO A 16 -6.40 -2.08 -9.50
C PRO A 16 -5.49 -1.38 -8.47
N TYR A 17 -4.83 -2.16 -7.61
CA TYR A 17 -3.78 -1.67 -6.68
C TYR A 17 -2.57 -2.59 -6.66
N VAL A 18 -1.41 -2.07 -6.23
CA VAL A 18 -0.17 -2.85 -6.13
C VAL A 18 0.03 -3.32 -4.70
N ALA A 19 -0.16 -4.61 -4.45
CA ALA A 19 0.28 -5.25 -3.21
C ALA A 19 1.77 -5.61 -3.32
N ALA A 20 2.56 -5.20 -2.35
CA ALA A 20 4.00 -5.40 -2.33
C ALA A 20 4.49 -5.90 -0.96
N VAL A 21 5.66 -6.50 -1.02
CA VAL A 21 6.45 -6.88 0.14
C VAL A 21 7.68 -6.00 0.09
N VAL A 22 7.81 -5.09 1.05
CA VAL A 22 8.86 -4.07 1.10
C VAL A 22 9.87 -4.45 2.16
N ASP A 23 11.15 -4.46 1.77
CA ASP A 23 12.27 -4.58 2.70
C ASP A 23 12.57 -3.20 3.28
N LEU A 24 12.37 -3.04 4.59
CA LEU A 24 12.65 -1.79 5.29
C LEU A 24 14.16 -1.68 5.58
N ALA A 25 14.67 -0.45 5.65
CA ALA A 25 16.09 -0.21 5.88
C ALA A 25 16.58 -0.75 7.24
N GLU A 26 15.67 -0.86 8.22
CA GLU A 26 15.90 -1.41 9.55
C GLU A 26 16.04 -2.95 9.53
N GLY A 27 15.70 -3.61 8.43
CA GLY A 27 15.78 -5.08 8.26
C GLY A 27 14.46 -5.85 8.17
N PRO A 28 13.34 -5.43 8.81
CA PRO A 28 12.06 -6.12 8.68
C PRO A 28 11.48 -6.04 7.27
N ARG A 29 10.56 -6.96 6.99
CA ARG A 29 9.81 -7.03 5.74
C ARG A 29 8.32 -6.80 6.01
N MET A 30 7.72 -5.86 5.30
CA MET A 30 6.32 -5.45 5.49
C MET A 30 5.48 -5.75 4.25
N MET A 31 4.30 -6.33 4.44
CA MET A 31 3.28 -6.41 3.40
C MET A 31 2.47 -5.11 3.39
N THR A 32 2.37 -4.46 2.24
CA THR A 32 1.79 -3.12 2.11
C THR A 32 1.28 -2.86 0.68
N GLU A 33 0.72 -1.68 0.45
CA GLU A 33 0.30 -1.17 -0.86
C GLU A 33 1.30 -0.13 -1.37
N ILE A 34 1.65 -0.20 -2.65
CA ILE A 34 2.35 0.89 -3.33
C ILE A 34 1.33 1.85 -3.95
N VAL A 35 1.45 3.13 -3.63
CA VAL A 35 0.58 4.23 -4.06
C VAL A 35 1.37 5.27 -4.83
N GLU A 36 0.70 6.16 -5.56
CA GLU A 36 1.31 7.30 -6.27
C GLU A 36 2.43 6.92 -7.26
N CYS A 37 2.49 5.66 -7.67
CA CYS A 37 3.45 5.14 -8.65
C CYS A 37 2.71 4.27 -9.67
N ALA A 38 2.97 4.49 -10.96
CA ALA A 38 2.39 3.64 -12.00
C ALA A 38 3.00 2.24 -11.93
N HIS A 39 2.17 1.19 -12.07
CA HIS A 39 2.65 -0.19 -11.92
C HIS A 39 3.74 -0.58 -12.94
N ASP A 40 3.75 0.05 -14.12
CA ASP A 40 4.73 -0.20 -15.18
C ASP A 40 6.09 0.44 -14.91
N ASP A 41 6.17 1.37 -13.96
CA ASP A 41 7.42 2.01 -13.53
C ASP A 41 8.09 1.23 -12.39
N LEU A 42 7.35 0.38 -11.68
CA LEU A 42 7.86 -0.33 -10.51
C LEU A 42 8.91 -1.40 -10.88
N ARG A 43 10.01 -1.41 -10.12
CA ARG A 43 11.10 -2.37 -10.25
C ARG A 43 11.48 -2.92 -8.87
N ILE A 44 11.85 -4.20 -8.82
CA ILE A 44 12.40 -4.79 -7.59
C ILE A 44 13.69 -4.07 -7.20
N GLY A 45 13.82 -3.70 -5.92
CA GLY A 45 14.95 -2.94 -5.40
C GLY A 45 14.84 -1.42 -5.58
N MET A 46 13.73 -0.91 -6.14
CA MET A 46 13.45 0.53 -6.17
C MET A 46 13.36 1.10 -4.75
N GLY A 47 13.96 2.26 -4.52
CA GLY A 47 13.82 3.00 -3.27
C GLY A 47 12.41 3.56 -3.11
N LEU A 48 11.82 3.40 -1.93
CA LEU A 48 10.46 3.83 -1.61
C LEU A 48 10.46 4.70 -0.35
N THR A 49 9.45 5.56 -0.23
CA THR A 49 9.20 6.35 0.97
C THR A 49 7.86 5.97 1.60
N VAL A 50 7.82 5.84 2.92
CA VAL A 50 6.57 5.59 3.64
C VAL A 50 5.64 6.81 3.58
N SER A 51 4.36 6.54 3.41
CA SER A 51 3.24 7.48 3.57
C SER A 51 2.18 6.82 4.44
N PHE A 52 1.27 7.62 5.00
CA PHE A 52 0.23 7.13 5.91
C PHE A 52 -1.14 7.51 5.37
N ARG A 53 -1.97 6.50 5.12
CA ARG A 53 -3.36 6.69 4.72
C ARG A 53 -4.22 6.68 5.99
N GLY A 54 -4.99 7.75 6.21
CA GLY A 54 -5.94 7.83 7.32
C GLY A 54 -7.06 6.80 7.23
N GLY A 55 -7.44 6.20 8.36
CA GLY A 55 -8.55 5.26 8.45
C GLY A 55 -9.89 5.98 8.27
N GLY A 56 -10.62 5.65 7.19
CA GLY A 56 -11.94 6.22 6.88
C GLY A 56 -13.09 5.63 7.71
N GLY A 57 -12.95 5.59 9.04
CA GLY A 57 -14.02 5.23 9.98
C GLY A 57 -14.41 6.42 10.83
N ALA A 58 -15.69 6.50 11.24
CA ALA A 58 -16.27 7.60 12.04
C ALA A 58 -15.72 7.75 13.47
N ALA A 59 -14.54 7.20 13.78
CA ALA A 59 -13.85 7.40 15.04
C ALA A 59 -12.80 8.50 14.86
N GLU A 60 -12.77 9.47 15.74
CA GLU A 60 -11.85 10.62 15.71
C GLU A 60 -10.37 10.24 15.96
N ASP A 61 -10.08 8.94 16.16
CA ASP A 61 -8.76 8.30 16.20
C ASP A 61 -8.64 7.23 15.10
N GLY A 62 -8.75 7.61 13.84
CA GLY A 62 -8.62 6.68 12.71
C GLY A 62 -7.21 6.08 12.63
N GLU A 63 -7.09 4.74 12.73
CA GLU A 63 -5.81 4.04 12.58
C GLU A 63 -5.16 4.36 11.23
N ALA A 64 -3.93 4.86 11.26
CA ALA A 64 -3.17 5.20 10.07
C ALA A 64 -2.52 3.94 9.50
N VAL A 65 -2.77 3.66 8.21
CA VAL A 65 -2.18 2.51 7.52
C VAL A 65 -0.94 2.97 6.75
N ALA A 66 0.20 2.34 7.03
CA ALA A 66 1.44 2.58 6.30
C ALA A 66 1.33 2.03 4.86
N VAL A 67 1.58 2.91 3.89
CA VAL A 67 1.68 2.65 2.45
C VAL A 67 2.99 3.22 1.92
N PHE A 68 3.41 2.87 0.71
CA PHE A 68 4.70 3.30 0.17
C PHE A 68 4.53 3.91 -1.23
N ARG A 69 5.41 4.85 -1.58
CA ARG A 69 5.46 5.50 -2.90
C ARG A 69 6.89 5.69 -3.37
#